data_AF-A0A5J6PFF4-F1
#
_entry.id   AF-A0A5J6PFF4-F1
#
_cell.length_a   1.000
_cell.length_b   1.000
_cell.length_c   1.000
_cell.angle_alpha   90.00
_cell.angle_beta   90.00
_cell.angle_gamma   90.00
#
_symmetry.space_group_name_H-M   'P 1'
#
loop_
_entity.id
_entity.type
_entity.pdbx_description
1 polymer ?
#
loop_
_entity_poly.entity_id
_entity_poly.type
_entity_poly.pdbx_seq_one_letter_code
_entity_poly.pdbx_strand_id
1 'polypeptide(L)'
;MQVALKSCGNPDHGQDPDRKYYLCEPNKIVDVTSYAEASKICREFIVKNDLGGGNWTGGQIYINGEYIAKVNYAGIIRSIDGSEVLFS
;
A
#
# COMPACT_ATOMS: atom_id res chain seq x y z
N MET A 1 -6.91 13.53 0.61
CA MET A 1 -5.71 12.77 0.20
C MET A 1 -6.16 11.36 -0.11
N GLN A 2 -5.45 10.63 -0.96
CA GLN A 2 -5.83 9.27 -1.37
C GLN A 2 -4.70 8.30 -1.15
N VAL A 3 -5.00 7.04 -0.84
CA VAL A 3 -4.00 5.96 -0.77
C VAL A 3 -4.47 4.74 -1.55
N ALA A 4 -3.55 4.13 -2.30
CA ALA A 4 -3.80 2.90 -3.04
C ALA A 4 -3.59 1.67 -2.14
N LEU A 5 -4.57 0.76 -2.11
CA LEU A 5 -4.49 -0.54 -1.45
C LEU A 5 -4.42 -1.60 -2.54
N LYS A 6 -3.26 -2.20 -2.75
CA LYS A 6 -3.01 -3.12 -3.87
C LYS A 6 -2.17 -4.31 -3.44
N SER A 7 -2.47 -5.46 -4.02
CA SER A 7 -1.65 -6.66 -3.91
C SER A 7 -1.32 -7.27 -5.27
N CYS A 8 -0.32 -8.13 -5.30
CA CYS A 8 -0.01 -9.03 -6.42
C CYS A 8 0.11 -10.49 -5.94
N GLY A 9 -0.06 -11.44 -6.86
CA GLY A 9 0.22 -12.86 -6.64
C GLY A 9 1.71 -13.11 -6.40
N ASN A 10 2.01 -14.19 -5.69
CA ASN A 10 3.37 -14.69 -5.49
C ASN A 10 3.72 -15.79 -6.53
N PRO A 11 4.63 -15.54 -7.49
CA PRO A 11 5.10 -16.53 -8.47
C PRO A 11 5.71 -17.78 -7.83
N ASP A 12 6.34 -17.66 -6.66
CA ASP A 12 6.94 -18.79 -5.93
C ASP A 12 5.88 -19.80 -5.48
N HIS A 13 4.62 -19.38 -5.40
CA HIS A 13 3.46 -20.23 -5.09
C HIS A 13 2.60 -20.53 -6.34
N GLY A 14 3.12 -20.26 -7.55
CA GLY A 14 2.41 -20.47 -8.81
C GLY A 14 1.25 -19.49 -9.04
N GLN A 15 1.25 -18.34 -8.35
CA GLN A 15 0.23 -17.30 -8.54
C GLN A 15 0.69 -16.29 -9.60
N ASP A 16 -0.29 -15.71 -10.32
CA ASP A 16 -0.05 -14.70 -11.36
C ASP A 16 0.36 -13.35 -10.71
N PRO A 17 1.56 -12.81 -10.99
CA PRO A 17 2.05 -11.56 -10.40
C PRO A 17 1.31 -10.32 -10.91
N ASP A 18 0.63 -10.41 -12.06
CA ASP A 18 -0.16 -9.31 -12.59
C ASP A 18 -1.59 -9.31 -12.04
N ARG A 19 -1.97 -10.36 -11.30
CA ARG A 19 -3.24 -10.46 -10.59
C ARG A 19 -3.07 -10.21 -9.11
N LYS A 20 -4.15 -9.77 -8.46
CA LYS A 20 -4.18 -9.66 -7.00
C LYS A 20 -3.88 -11.01 -6.33
N TYR A 21 -3.36 -10.95 -5.10
CA TYR A 21 -3.15 -12.15 -4.30
C TYR A 21 -4.46 -12.94 -4.15
N TYR A 22 -4.38 -14.27 -4.20
CA TYR A 22 -5.56 -15.13 -4.14
C TYR A 22 -6.33 -14.90 -2.82
N LEU A 23 -7.66 -14.83 -2.89
CA LEU A 23 -8.58 -14.46 -1.76
C LEU A 23 -8.37 -13.06 -1.15
N CYS A 24 -7.44 -12.26 -1.64
CA CYS A 24 -7.29 -10.87 -1.20
C CYS A 24 -8.46 -10.00 -1.66
N GLU A 25 -8.78 -8.98 -0.88
CA GLU A 25 -9.69 -7.91 -1.27
C GLU A 25 -9.29 -7.28 -2.63
N PRO A 26 -10.25 -6.77 -3.42
CA PRO A 26 -9.95 -6.04 -4.64
C PRO A 26 -9.04 -4.84 -4.41
N ASN A 27 -8.13 -4.60 -5.35
CA ASN A 27 -7.32 -3.39 -5.41
C ASN A 27 -8.23 -2.16 -5.46
N LYS A 28 -7.95 -1.14 -4.63
CA LYS A 28 -8.78 0.07 -4.52
C LYS A 28 -7.96 1.30 -4.15
N ILE A 29 -8.53 2.48 -4.41
CA ILE A 29 -8.04 3.76 -3.89
C ILE A 29 -9.06 4.21 -2.84
N VAL A 30 -8.57 4.66 -1.69
CA VAL A 30 -9.41 5.14 -0.59
C VAL A 30 -9.03 6.57 -0.21
N ASP A 31 -10.03 7.38 0.12
CA ASP A 31 -9.80 8.72 0.66
C ASP A 31 -9.36 8.62 2.13
N VAL A 32 -8.39 9.45 2.49
CA VAL A 32 -7.82 9.56 3.83
C VAL A 32 -7.55 11.04 4.15
N THR A 33 -7.54 11.34 5.44
CA THR A 33 -7.38 12.69 5.97
C THR A 33 -5.97 13.00 6.46
N SER A 34 -5.17 11.97 6.76
CA SER A 34 -3.81 12.13 7.29
C SER A 34 -2.85 11.00 6.89
N TYR A 35 -1.55 11.26 7.01
CA TYR A 35 -0.50 10.27 6.79
C TYR A 35 -0.58 9.10 7.77
N ALA A 36 -0.90 9.39 9.04
CA ALA A 36 -1.15 8.37 10.06
C ALA A 36 -2.31 7.44 9.66
N GLU A 37 -3.40 8.00 9.13
CA GLU A 37 -4.53 7.22 8.63
C GLU A 37 -4.16 6.38 7.41
N ALA A 38 -3.38 6.95 6.47
CA ALA A 38 -2.88 6.22 5.30
C ALA A 38 -2.04 4.99 5.72
N SER A 39 -1.11 5.18 6.68
CA SER A 39 -0.29 4.11 7.23
C SER A 39 -1.14 3.03 7.91
N LYS A 40 -2.07 3.46 8.77
CA LYS A 40 -2.99 2.57 9.49
C LYS A 40 -3.79 1.69 8.53
N ILE A 41 -4.48 2.29 7.55
CA ILE A 41 -5.33 1.54 6.61
C ILE A 41 -4.50 0.59 5.73
N CYS A 42 -3.28 0.99 5.32
CA CYS A 42 -2.38 0.09 4.60
C CYS A 42 -2.00 -1.14 5.45
N ARG A 43 -1.64 -0.93 6.71
CA ARG A 43 -1.30 -2.02 7.63
C ARG A 43 -2.49 -2.93 7.92
N GLU A 44 -3.69 -2.36 8.10
CA GLU A 44 -4.93 -3.12 8.26
C GLU A 44 -5.21 -3.98 7.02
N PHE A 45 -5.06 -3.43 5.81
CA PHE A 45 -5.24 -4.18 4.56
C PHE A 45 -4.22 -5.32 4.45
N ILE A 46 -2.94 -5.06 4.76
CA ILE A 46 -1.87 -6.07 4.74
C ILE A 46 -2.20 -7.22 5.70
N VAL A 47 -2.54 -6.90 6.96
CA VAL A 47 -2.82 -7.91 7.99
C VAL A 47 -4.09 -8.70 7.67
N LYS A 48 -5.15 -8.01 7.23
CA LYS A 48 -6.44 -8.66 6.92
C LYS A 48 -6.32 -9.66 5.76
N ASN A 49 -5.44 -9.39 4.80
CA ASN A 49 -5.26 -10.23 3.62
C ASN A 49 -4.02 -11.13 3.72
N ASP A 50 -3.38 -11.22 4.89
CA ASP A 50 -2.18 -12.03 5.15
C ASP A 50 -1.08 -11.85 4.08
N LEU A 51 -0.84 -10.58 3.69
CA LEU A 51 0.09 -10.29 2.62
C LEU A 51 1.54 -10.38 3.11
N GLY A 52 2.40 -11.05 2.34
CA GLY A 52 3.84 -10.90 2.45
C GLY A 52 4.32 -9.57 1.88
N GLY A 53 5.55 -9.16 2.25
CA GLY A 53 6.16 -7.94 1.71
C GLY A 53 6.29 -7.93 0.18
N GLY A 54 6.53 -9.10 -0.43
CA GLY A 54 6.56 -9.27 -1.88
C GLY A 54 5.18 -9.16 -2.56
N ASN A 55 4.09 -9.32 -1.80
CA ASN A 55 2.73 -9.20 -2.31
C ASN A 55 2.16 -7.79 -2.19
N TRP A 56 2.80 -6.90 -1.43
CA TRP A 56 2.33 -5.53 -1.21
C TRP A 56 2.79 -4.58 -2.32
N THR A 57 1.87 -4.23 -3.22
CA THR A 57 2.13 -3.30 -4.34
C THR A 57 1.44 -1.95 -4.16
N GLY A 58 0.68 -1.78 -3.08
CA GLY A 58 0.00 -0.54 -2.71
C GLY A 58 0.88 0.45 -1.95
N GLY A 59 0.19 1.33 -1.20
CA GLY A 59 0.76 2.33 -0.32
C GLY A 59 1.01 3.67 -0.97
N GLN A 60 0.81 3.81 -2.29
CA GLN A 60 1.00 5.09 -2.98
C GLN A 60 0.00 6.11 -2.45
N ILE A 61 0.50 7.25 -1.98
CA ILE A 61 -0.26 8.38 -1.46
C ILE A 61 -0.34 9.45 -2.54
N TYR A 62 -1.56 9.95 -2.77
CA TYR A 62 -1.85 10.98 -3.76
C TYR A 62 -2.51 12.20 -3.11
N ILE A 63 -2.08 13.40 -3.52
CA ILE A 63 -2.74 14.67 -3.22
C ILE A 63 -3.09 15.34 -4.54
N ASN A 64 -4.38 15.65 -4.75
CA ASN A 64 -4.87 16.24 -6.01
C ASN A 64 -4.47 15.44 -7.27
N GLY A 65 -4.39 14.10 -7.15
CA GLY A 65 -3.99 13.19 -8.23
C GLY A 65 -2.47 13.04 -8.40
N GLU A 66 -1.65 13.84 -7.73
CA GLU A 66 -0.20 13.74 -7.77
C GLU A 66 0.29 12.73 -6.72
N TYR A 67 1.11 11.76 -7.15
CA TYR A 67 1.78 10.83 -6.26
C TYR A 67 2.87 11.57 -5.49
N ILE A 68 2.88 11.50 -4.15
CA ILE A 68 3.78 12.32 -3.31
C ILE A 68 4.63 11.50 -2.32
N ALA A 69 4.15 10.32 -1.93
CA ALA A 69 4.79 9.47 -0.93
C ALA A 69 4.23 8.05 -0.99
N LYS A 70 4.89 7.10 -0.33
CA LYS A 70 4.45 5.69 -0.25
C LYS A 70 4.55 5.13 1.15
N VAL A 71 3.50 4.44 1.58
CA VAL A 71 3.53 3.55 2.74
C VAL A 71 4.17 2.23 2.34
N ASN A 72 5.30 1.89 2.96
CA ASN A 72 5.91 0.58 2.76
C ASN A 72 5.18 -0.52 3.56
N TYR A 73 5.61 -1.77 3.37
CA TYR A 73 5.02 -2.91 4.08
C TYR A 73 5.00 -2.72 5.61
N ALA A 74 6.05 -2.14 6.19
CA ALA A 74 6.16 -1.89 7.63
C ALA A 74 5.30 -0.72 8.15
N GLY A 75 4.61 0.02 7.26
CA GLY A 75 3.81 1.19 7.64
C GLY A 75 4.61 2.50 7.66
N ILE A 76 5.88 2.47 7.27
CA ILE A 76 6.74 3.67 7.20
C ILE A 76 6.42 4.42 5.92
N ILE A 77 6.30 5.74 6.02
CA ILE A 77 6.05 6.62 4.89
C ILE A 77 7.38 7.15 4.35
N ARG A 78 7.58 6.96 3.05
CA ARG A 78 8.75 7.44 2.31
C ARG A 78 8.28 8.40 1.23
N SER A 79 8.94 9.54 1.09
CA SER A 79 8.76 10.41 -0.07
C SER A 79 9.26 9.73 -1.34
N ILE A 80 8.94 10.32 -2.49
CA ILE A 80 9.41 9.82 -3.79
C ILE A 80 10.93 9.90 -3.91
N ASP A 81 11.56 10.92 -3.34
CA ASP A 81 13.02 11.08 -3.35
C ASP A 81 13.75 10.12 -2.37
N GLY A 82 12.99 9.27 -1.66
CA GLY A 82 13.52 8.27 -0.75
C GLY A 82 13.83 8.77 0.66
N SER A 83 13.65 10.07 0.92
CA SER A 83 13.71 10.61 2.28
C SER A 83 12.57 10.07 3.15
N GLU A 84 12.86 9.87 4.43
CA GLU A 84 11.82 9.55 5.40
C GLU A 84 11.05 10.82 5.70
N VAL A 85 9.74 10.79 5.54
CA VAL A 85 8.93 11.95 5.85
C VAL A 85 8.41 11.80 7.27
N LEU A 86 9.03 12.56 8.17
CA LEU A 86 8.60 12.67 9.55
C LEU A 86 7.31 13.50 9.57
N PHE A 87 6.19 12.85 9.85
CA PHE A 87 4.93 13.53 10.10
C PHE A 87 4.58 13.38 11.59
N SER A 88 4.41 14.52 12.25
CA SER A 88 3.83 14.65 13.60
C SER A 88 2.31 14.51 13.56
#